data_AF-A0A537G0G2-F1
#
_entry.id   AF-A0A537G0G2-F1
#
_cell.length_a   1.000
_cell.length_b   1.000
_cell.length_c   1.000
_cell.angle_alpha   90.00
_cell.angle_beta   90.00
_cell.angle_gamma   90.00
#
_symmetry.space_group_name_H-M   'P 1'
#
loop_
_entity.id
_entity.type
_entity.pdbx_description
1 polymer ?
#
loop_
_entity_poly.entity_id
_entity_poly.type
_entity_poly.pdbx_seq_one_letter_code
_entity_poly.pdbx_strand_id
1 'polypeptide(L)'
;MQVSAHDIHHYARRLELALTGLNQDQRISDTNRKVIQSYIKFREAQGLSIPRQVRYIFTIGKLSKLLRGQSLEQSARADLVSVVSQIEKERTSVETKRTEKECIKQFYRWLRGGNEDGGYPPEVAWIKSKRARRHSTLPENLLTEDEVKRMAESCANQRDRALILLTYETGGRIGELLSLTL
;
A
#
# COMPACT_ATOMS: atom_id res chain seq x y z
N MET A 1 25.54 -8.36 7.51
CA MET A 1 24.16 -8.81 7.81
C MET A 1 23.79 -9.82 6.73
N GLN A 2 23.78 -11.13 7.05
CA GLN A 2 23.45 -12.17 6.07
C GLN A 2 21.95 -12.08 5.74
N VAL A 3 21.65 -11.95 4.45
CA VAL A 3 20.28 -11.99 3.94
C VAL A 3 19.87 -13.44 3.87
N SER A 4 18.84 -13.83 4.64
CA SER A 4 18.17 -15.12 4.46
C SER A 4 17.55 -15.14 3.07
N ALA A 5 17.69 -16.25 2.34
CA ALA A 5 17.10 -16.46 1.01
C ALA A 5 15.57 -16.22 0.98
N HIS A 6 14.91 -16.19 2.14
CA HIS A 6 13.47 -15.98 2.29
C HIS A 6 13.04 -14.53 2.55
N ASP A 7 13.96 -13.57 2.79
CA ASP A 7 13.62 -12.15 3.02
C ASP A 7 14.20 -11.22 1.94
N ILE A 8 13.82 -11.48 0.69
CA ILE A 8 14.24 -10.75 -0.52
C ILE A 8 13.90 -9.26 -0.44
N HIS A 9 12.83 -8.91 0.29
CA HIS A 9 12.31 -7.54 0.35
C HIS A 9 12.66 -6.81 1.66
N HIS A 10 13.42 -7.44 2.55
CA HIS A 10 13.84 -6.88 3.84
C HIS A 10 12.66 -6.31 4.64
N TYR A 11 11.56 -7.06 4.74
CA TYR A 11 10.30 -6.51 5.22
C TYR A 11 10.40 -5.99 6.66
N ALA A 12 11.09 -6.72 7.54
CA ALA A 12 11.32 -6.29 8.92
C ALA A 12 12.03 -4.92 8.99
N ARG A 13 13.12 -4.76 8.24
CA ARG A 13 13.86 -3.50 8.15
C ARG A 13 13.00 -2.36 7.60
N ARG A 14 12.14 -2.63 6.62
CA ARG A 14 11.24 -1.61 6.06
C ARG A 14 10.20 -1.14 7.08
N LEU A 15 9.71 -2.03 7.93
CA LEU A 15 8.81 -1.67 9.03
C LEU A 15 9.51 -0.80 10.07
N GLU A 16 10.71 -1.20 10.48
CA GLU A 16 11.54 -0.44 11.42
C GLU A 16 11.80 0.99 10.91
N LEU A 17 12.18 1.13 9.65
CA LEU A 17 12.42 2.44 9.03
C LEU A 17 11.13 3.27 8.94
N ALA A 18 9.99 2.65 8.64
CA ALA A 18 8.71 3.36 8.61
C ALA A 18 8.30 3.87 10.00
N LEU A 19 8.48 3.05 11.04
CA LEU A 19 8.23 3.45 12.43
C LEU A 19 9.19 4.54 12.91
N THR A 20 10.47 4.42 12.57
CA THR A 20 11.49 5.42 12.89
C THR A 20 11.16 6.76 12.22
N GLY A 21 10.81 6.74 10.94
CA GLY A 21 10.39 7.93 10.20
C GLY A 21 9.12 8.56 10.77
N LEU A 22 8.15 7.75 11.21
CA LEU A 22 6.95 8.24 11.91
C LEU A 22 7.32 8.96 13.22
N ASN A 23 8.23 8.38 14.01
CA ASN A 23 8.61 8.90 15.31
C ASN A 23 9.43 10.19 15.23
N GLN A 24 10.24 10.33 14.18
CA GLN A 24 11.11 11.50 13.98
C GLN A 24 10.42 12.66 13.26
N ASP A 25 9.25 12.45 12.62
CA ASP A 25 8.55 13.52 11.89
C ASP A 25 7.88 14.51 12.87
N GLN A 26 8.52 15.67 13.08
CA GLN A 26 8.05 16.71 13.99
C GLN A 26 6.71 17.35 13.60
N ARG A 27 6.24 17.14 12.35
CA ARG A 27 4.93 17.63 11.88
C ARG A 27 3.77 16.76 12.36
N ILE A 28 4.07 15.60 12.96
CA ILE A 28 3.09 14.67 13.53
C ILE A 28 3.14 14.85 15.05
N SER A 29 1.99 15.12 15.66
CA SER A 29 1.89 15.27 17.12
C SER A 29 2.14 13.94 17.84
N ASP A 30 2.56 13.99 19.11
CA ASP A 30 2.77 12.79 19.92
C ASP A 30 1.50 11.95 20.08
N THR A 31 0.35 12.60 20.22
CA THR A 31 -0.95 11.92 20.27
C THR A 31 -1.20 11.15 18.99
N ASN A 32 -1.01 11.78 17.82
CA ASN A 32 -1.22 11.11 16.53
C ASN A 32 -0.20 9.98 16.32
N ARG A 33 1.06 10.14 16.73
CA ARG A 33 2.06 9.06 16.71
C ARG A 33 1.59 7.83 17.48
N LYS A 34 1.13 8.03 18.72
CA LYS A 34 0.64 6.94 19.60
C LYS A 34 -0.58 6.24 19.01
N VAL A 35 -1.53 7.01 18.46
CA VAL A 35 -2.73 6.45 17.81
C VAL A 35 -2.35 5.62 16.58
N ILE A 36 -1.43 6.10 15.74
CA ILE A 36 -0.94 5.36 14.57
C ILE A 36 -0.27 4.06 14.99
N GLN A 37 0.64 4.10 15.97
CA GLN A 37 1.30 2.89 16.47
C GLN A 37 0.32 1.89 17.06
N SER A 38 -0.69 2.37 17.80
CA SER A 38 -1.74 1.53 18.39
C SER A 38 -2.56 0.82 17.31
N TYR A 39 -2.87 1.53 16.22
CA TYR A 39 -3.55 0.94 15.07
C TYR A 39 -2.69 -0.12 14.36
N ILE A 40 -1.39 0.14 14.17
CA ILE A 40 -0.50 -0.85 13.56
C ILE A 40 -0.41 -2.12 14.42
N LYS A 41 -0.23 -1.98 15.74
CA LYS A 41 -0.22 -3.10 16.68
C LYS A 41 -1.54 -3.89 16.64
N PHE A 42 -2.67 -3.18 16.56
CA PHE A 42 -3.97 -3.83 16.39
C PHE A 42 -4.05 -4.63 15.08
N ARG A 43 -3.65 -4.05 13.95
CA ARG A 43 -3.67 -4.74 12.65
C ARG A 43 -2.67 -5.90 12.59
N GLU A 44 -1.51 -5.77 13.23
CA GLU A 44 -0.54 -6.84 13.40
C GLU A 44 -1.14 -8.02 14.16
N ALA A 45 -1.87 -7.77 15.26
CA ALA A 45 -2.59 -8.80 16.01
C ALA A 45 -3.67 -9.50 15.16
N GLN A 46 -4.18 -8.84 14.12
CA GLN A 46 -5.10 -9.43 13.12
C GLN A 46 -4.36 -10.15 11.97
N GLY A 47 -3.05 -10.34 12.05
CA GLY A 47 -2.25 -11.02 11.02
C GLY A 47 -1.99 -10.17 9.78
N LEU A 48 -2.07 -8.84 9.86
CA LEU A 48 -1.80 -7.98 8.71
C LEU A 48 -0.33 -8.07 8.29
N SER A 49 -0.09 -8.32 6.99
CA SER A 49 1.26 -8.41 6.44
C SER A 49 2.07 -7.12 6.62
N ILE A 50 3.39 -7.27 6.85
CA ILE A 50 4.32 -6.14 7.04
C ILE A 50 4.21 -5.07 5.93
N PRO A 51 4.14 -5.42 4.62
CA PRO A 51 3.97 -4.41 3.57
C PRO A 51 2.73 -3.55 3.74
N ARG A 52 1.63 -4.16 4.23
CA ARG A 52 0.39 -3.43 4.50
C ARG A 52 0.51 -2.59 5.76
N GLN A 53 1.19 -3.04 6.81
CA GLN A 53 1.50 -2.22 7.98
C GLN A 53 2.29 -0.97 7.58
N VAL A 54 3.38 -1.14 6.82
CA VAL A 54 4.19 -0.03 6.27
C VAL A 54 3.32 0.93 5.45
N ARG A 55 2.44 0.40 4.60
CA ARG A 55 1.48 1.23 3.84
C ARG A 55 0.60 2.07 4.76
N TYR A 56 0.06 1.50 5.83
CA TYR A 56 -0.75 2.26 6.79
C TYR A 56 0.06 3.34 7.50
N ILE A 57 1.28 3.06 7.94
CA ILE A 57 2.16 4.06 8.58
C ILE A 57 2.34 5.27 7.67
N PHE A 58 2.70 5.05 6.39
CA PHE A 58 2.89 6.15 5.45
C PHE A 58 1.60 6.91 5.16
N THR A 59 0.48 6.21 4.90
CA THR A 59 -0.78 6.87 4.57
C THR A 59 -1.35 7.67 5.75
N ILE A 60 -1.34 7.10 6.95
CA ILE A 60 -1.92 7.78 8.14
C ILE A 60 -0.96 8.88 8.63
N GLY A 61 0.36 8.68 8.51
CA GLY A 61 1.34 9.74 8.75
C GLY A 61 1.16 10.92 7.77
N LYS A 62 0.91 10.64 6.48
CA LYS A 62 0.54 11.67 5.48
C LYS A 62 -0.75 12.38 5.88
N LEU A 63 -1.80 11.65 6.22
CA LEU A 63 -3.07 12.20 6.71
C LEU A 63 -2.84 13.16 7.89
N SER A 64 -2.09 12.74 8.92
CA SER A 64 -1.78 13.58 10.08
C SER A 64 -1.09 14.89 9.70
N LYS A 65 -0.20 14.86 8.69
CA LYS A 65 0.47 16.07 8.19
C LYS A 65 -0.48 16.99 7.44
N LEU A 66 -1.38 16.43 6.64
CA LEU A 66 -2.38 17.20 5.90
C LEU A 66 -3.41 17.86 6.85
N LEU A 67 -3.65 17.24 8.00
CA LEU A 67 -4.44 17.81 9.11
C LEU A 67 -3.66 18.83 9.96
N ARG A 68 -2.39 19.12 9.63
CA ARG A 68 -1.56 20.18 10.25
C ARG A 68 -1.52 20.14 11.78
N GLY A 69 -1.38 18.93 12.34
CA GLY A 69 -1.24 18.72 13.78
C GLY A 69 -2.56 18.58 14.55
N GLN A 70 -3.71 18.71 13.88
CA GLN A 70 -5.00 18.39 14.49
C GLN A 70 -5.05 16.90 14.89
N SER A 71 -5.77 16.60 15.98
CA SER A 71 -5.94 15.23 16.45
C SER A 71 -6.71 14.39 15.42
N LEU A 72 -6.18 13.20 15.10
CA LEU A 72 -6.85 12.20 14.27
C LEU A 72 -8.18 11.75 14.90
N GLU A 73 -8.28 11.76 16.22
CA GLU A 73 -9.49 11.38 16.95
C GLU A 73 -10.56 12.46 16.88
N GLN A 74 -10.17 13.73 16.78
CA GLN A 74 -11.07 14.88 16.79
C GLN A 74 -11.35 15.46 15.40
N SER A 75 -10.72 14.93 14.35
CA SER A 75 -10.93 15.40 12.98
C SER A 75 -12.38 15.24 12.55
N ALA A 76 -12.98 16.32 12.05
CA ALA A 76 -14.33 16.34 11.55
C ALA A 76 -14.39 15.91 10.07
N ARG A 77 -15.61 15.64 9.59
CA ARG A 77 -15.84 15.35 8.16
C ARG A 77 -15.28 16.43 7.24
N ALA A 78 -15.42 17.71 7.59
CA ALA A 78 -14.91 18.82 6.78
C ALA A 78 -13.39 18.75 6.58
N ASP A 79 -12.66 18.37 7.62
CA ASP A 79 -11.20 18.21 7.56
C ASP A 79 -10.82 17.06 6.62
N LEU A 80 -11.52 15.93 6.75
CA LEU A 80 -11.31 14.77 5.88
C LEU A 80 -11.71 15.05 4.43
N VAL A 81 -12.72 15.88 4.18
CA VAL A 81 -13.05 16.37 2.83
C VAL A 81 -11.88 17.16 2.24
N SER A 82 -11.27 18.05 3.01
CA SER A 82 -10.09 18.81 2.58
C SER A 82 -8.91 17.90 2.26
N VAL A 83 -8.63 16.92 3.12
CA VAL A 83 -7.55 15.95 2.91
C VAL A 83 -7.78 15.11 1.64
N VAL A 84 -8.97 14.55 1.47
CA VAL A 84 -9.29 13.74 0.29
C VAL A 84 -9.26 14.60 -0.99
N SER A 85 -9.68 15.87 -0.93
CA SER A 85 -9.54 16.80 -2.06
C SER A 85 -8.08 16.99 -2.46
N GLN A 86 -7.16 17.06 -1.50
CA GLN A 86 -5.72 17.15 -1.78
C GLN A 86 -5.20 15.86 -2.42
N ILE A 87 -5.58 14.68 -1.90
CA ILE A 87 -5.24 13.38 -2.49
C ILE A 87 -5.73 13.29 -3.95
N GLU A 88 -6.94 13.77 -4.25
CA GLU A 88 -7.47 13.74 -5.62
C GLU A 88 -6.69 14.65 -6.58
N LYS A 89 -6.12 15.76 -6.08
CA LYS A 89 -5.31 16.70 -6.88
C LYS A 89 -3.88 16.23 -7.11
N GLU A 90 -3.40 15.24 -6.36
CA GLU A 90 -2.04 14.73 -6.53
C GLU A 90 -1.84 14.06 -7.90
N ARG A 91 -0.63 14.20 -8.46
CA ARG A 91 -0.21 13.52 -9.69
C ARG A 91 0.23 12.08 -9.39
N THR A 92 -0.66 11.31 -8.78
CA THR A 92 -0.47 9.88 -8.46
C THR A 92 -1.49 9.03 -9.21
N SER A 93 -1.21 7.73 -9.34
CA SER A 93 -2.11 6.82 -10.05
C SER A 93 -3.45 6.70 -9.33
N VAL A 94 -4.52 6.41 -10.10
CA VAL A 94 -5.87 6.17 -9.56
C VAL A 94 -5.85 5.09 -8.49
N GLU A 95 -5.06 4.03 -8.68
CA GLU A 95 -4.91 2.94 -7.72
C GLU A 95 -4.21 3.38 -6.41
N THR A 96 -3.23 4.29 -6.51
CA THR A 96 -2.58 4.88 -5.33
C THR A 96 -3.59 5.67 -4.52
N LYS A 97 -4.33 6.59 -5.15
CA LYS A 97 -5.39 7.38 -4.50
C LYS A 97 -6.46 6.50 -3.88
N ARG A 98 -6.87 5.42 -4.58
CA ARG A 98 -7.81 4.42 -4.06
C ARG A 98 -7.28 3.77 -2.78
N THR A 99 -6.05 3.30 -2.81
CA THR A 99 -5.40 2.64 -1.67
C THR A 99 -5.29 3.58 -0.47
N GLU A 100 -4.91 4.83 -0.69
CA GLU A 100 -4.85 5.83 0.38
C GLU A 100 -6.22 6.06 1.01
N LYS A 101 -7.27 6.25 0.19
CA LYS A 101 -8.65 6.38 0.66
C LYS A 101 -9.13 5.16 1.43
N GLU A 102 -8.80 3.95 0.98
CA GLU A 102 -9.10 2.70 1.71
C GLU A 102 -8.43 2.64 3.07
N CYS A 103 -7.14 2.99 3.13
CA CYS A 103 -6.41 3.01 4.39
C CYS A 103 -7.03 4.01 5.39
N ILE A 104 -7.41 5.21 4.93
CA ILE A 104 -8.08 6.22 5.77
C ILE A 104 -9.40 5.66 6.31
N LYS A 105 -10.24 5.08 5.43
CA LYS A 105 -11.53 4.52 5.84
C LYS A 105 -11.39 3.43 6.91
N GLN A 106 -10.46 2.49 6.71
CA GLN A 106 -10.24 1.39 7.65
C GLN A 106 -9.70 1.91 8.99
N PHE A 107 -8.80 2.90 8.95
CA PHE A 107 -8.29 3.53 10.15
C PHE A 107 -9.39 4.20 10.98
N TYR A 108 -10.25 5.04 10.38
CA TYR A 108 -11.36 5.68 11.11
C TYR A 108 -12.42 4.69 11.58
N ARG A 109 -12.65 3.61 10.84
CA ARG A 109 -13.52 2.52 11.29
C ARG A 109 -13.03 1.94 12.61
N TRP A 110 -11.75 1.60 12.70
CA TRP A 110 -11.13 1.15 13.95
C TRP A 110 -11.17 2.24 15.04
N LEU A 111 -10.83 3.48 14.69
CA LEU A 111 -10.74 4.60 15.62
C LEU A 111 -12.07 4.91 16.31
N ARG A 112 -13.20 4.61 15.66
CA ARG A 112 -14.56 4.78 16.21
C ARG A 112 -15.13 3.52 16.87
N GLY A 113 -14.28 2.53 17.16
CA GLY A 113 -14.70 1.28 17.81
C GLY A 113 -15.52 0.37 16.89
N GLY A 114 -15.47 0.59 15.57
CA GLY A 114 -16.12 -0.28 14.60
C GLY A 114 -15.39 -1.62 14.47
N ASN A 115 -16.16 -2.70 14.49
CA ASN A 115 -15.72 -4.05 14.13
C ASN A 115 -15.74 -4.25 12.60
N GLU A 116 -15.16 -5.36 12.11
CA GLU A 116 -15.11 -5.67 10.66
C GLU A 116 -16.48 -5.93 10.01
N ASP A 117 -17.56 -5.97 10.81
CA ASP A 117 -18.96 -6.06 10.37
C ASP A 117 -19.74 -4.74 10.48
N GLY A 118 -19.27 -3.78 11.28
CA GLY A 118 -19.94 -2.49 11.49
C GLY A 118 -19.72 -1.49 10.36
N GLY A 119 -20.72 -0.67 10.02
CA GLY A 119 -20.60 0.35 8.96
C GLY A 119 -19.44 1.33 9.17
N TYR A 120 -19.06 2.04 8.09
CA TYR A 120 -18.08 3.14 8.21
C TYR A 120 -18.70 4.33 8.96
N PRO A 121 -17.92 5.02 9.83
CA PRO A 121 -18.43 6.18 10.54
C PRO A 121 -18.63 7.37 9.58
N PRO A 122 -19.51 8.33 9.93
CA PRO A 122 -20.00 9.36 9.02
C PRO A 122 -18.90 10.26 8.45
N GLU A 123 -17.76 10.40 9.14
CA GLU A 123 -16.65 11.22 8.68
C GLU A 123 -15.96 10.63 7.43
N VAL A 124 -16.06 9.31 7.22
CA VAL A 124 -15.40 8.59 6.10
C VAL A 124 -16.34 7.77 5.22
N ALA A 125 -17.61 7.59 5.61
CA ALA A 125 -18.59 6.78 4.87
C ALA A 125 -18.81 7.27 3.42
N TRP A 126 -18.70 8.58 3.20
CA TRP A 126 -18.86 9.21 1.88
C TRP A 126 -17.67 8.96 0.93
N ILE A 127 -16.53 8.50 1.45
CA ILE A 127 -15.32 8.28 0.65
C ILE A 127 -15.52 7.05 -0.25
N LYS A 128 -15.51 7.30 -1.57
CA LYS A 128 -15.61 6.26 -2.59
C LYS A 128 -14.21 5.72 -2.92
N SER A 129 -14.03 4.41 -2.71
CA SER A 129 -12.79 3.69 -2.97
C SER A 129 -12.97 2.40 -3.80
N LYS A 130 -14.15 2.19 -4.42
CA LYS A 130 -14.37 1.03 -5.28
C LYS A 130 -13.44 1.09 -6.50
N ARG A 131 -12.83 -0.05 -6.84
CA ARG A 131 -12.02 -0.18 -8.06
C ARG A 131 -12.92 0.04 -9.27
N ALA A 132 -12.57 1.00 -10.13
CA ALA A 132 -13.24 1.14 -11.41
C ALA A 132 -12.91 -0.11 -12.26
N ARG A 133 -13.91 -0.70 -12.92
CA ARG A 133 -13.72 -1.89 -13.78
C ARG A 133 -12.79 -1.65 -15.00
N ARG A 134 -12.33 -0.42 -15.23
CA ARG A 134 -11.65 0.03 -16.46
C ARG A 134 -10.13 -0.17 -16.52
N HIS A 135 -9.52 -0.91 -15.59
CA HIS A 135 -8.06 -1.11 -15.58
C HIS A 135 -7.60 -2.54 -15.88
N SER A 136 -8.41 -3.34 -16.56
CA SER A 136 -7.92 -4.56 -17.18
C SER A 136 -7.27 -4.21 -18.52
N THR A 137 -6.00 -4.57 -18.70
CA THR A 137 -5.39 -4.66 -20.03
C THR A 137 -6.33 -5.52 -20.89
N LEU A 138 -6.84 -4.96 -21.99
CA LEU A 138 -7.68 -5.73 -22.90
C LEU A 138 -6.83 -6.83 -23.55
N PRO A 139 -7.41 -7.99 -23.91
CA PRO A 139 -6.67 -9.09 -24.53
C PRO A 139 -5.86 -8.65 -25.76
N GLU A 140 -6.40 -7.73 -26.55
CA GLU A 140 -5.75 -7.12 -27.72
C GLU A 140 -4.50 -6.27 -27.40
N ASN A 141 -4.31 -5.87 -26.14
CA ASN A 141 -3.13 -5.14 -25.67
C ASN A 141 -2.12 -6.06 -24.96
N LEU A 142 -2.32 -7.38 -24.99
CA LEU A 142 -1.34 -8.35 -24.50
C LEU A 142 -0.30 -8.62 -25.59
N LEU A 143 0.91 -8.96 -25.16
CA LEU A 143 1.97 -9.38 -26.07
C LEU A 143 1.59 -10.69 -26.76
N THR A 144 1.79 -10.72 -28.07
CA THR A 144 1.71 -11.94 -28.88
C THR A 144 2.92 -12.85 -28.60
N GLU A 145 2.79 -14.13 -28.92
CA GLU A 145 3.88 -15.11 -28.78
C GLU A 145 5.15 -14.66 -29.53
N ASP A 146 5.00 -14.12 -30.75
CA ASP A 146 6.11 -13.62 -31.55
C ASP A 146 6.78 -12.39 -30.94
N GLU A 147 6.01 -11.50 -30.30
CA GLU A 147 6.56 -10.37 -29.55
C GLU A 147 7.36 -10.82 -28.33
N VAL A 148 6.87 -11.83 -27.61
CA VAL A 148 7.58 -12.42 -26.46
C VAL A 148 8.89 -13.08 -26.90
N LYS A 149 8.87 -13.85 -27.99
CA LYS A 149 10.08 -14.47 -28.58
C LYS A 149 11.12 -13.43 -28.95
N ARG A 150 10.72 -12.39 -29.69
CA ARG A 150 11.60 -11.27 -30.05
C ARG A 150 12.20 -10.57 -28.83
N MET A 151 11.39 -10.37 -27.78
CA MET A 151 11.86 -9.78 -26.53
C MET A 151 12.92 -10.66 -25.84
N ALA A 152 12.68 -11.98 -25.78
CA ALA A 152 13.61 -12.94 -25.21
C ALA A 152 14.92 -13.06 -26.02
N GLU A 153 14.86 -13.01 -27.35
CA GLU A 153 16.02 -13.04 -28.25
C GLU A 153 16.87 -11.77 -28.19
N SER A 154 16.25 -10.63 -27.86
CA SER A 154 16.96 -9.34 -27.71
C SER A 154 17.78 -9.21 -26.42
N CYS A 155 17.63 -10.16 -25.48
CA CYS A 155 18.29 -10.10 -24.18
C CYS A 155 19.80 -10.41 -24.27
N ALA A 156 20.62 -9.54 -23.67
CA ALA A 156 22.07 -9.68 -23.69
C ALA A 156 22.63 -10.85 -22.84
N ASN A 157 21.83 -11.40 -21.92
CA ASN A 157 22.25 -12.49 -21.05
C ASN A 157 21.17 -13.57 -20.91
N GLN A 158 21.60 -14.80 -20.61
CA GLN A 158 20.72 -15.96 -20.50
C GLN A 158 19.73 -15.87 -19.34
N ARG A 159 20.08 -15.17 -18.25
CA ARG A 159 19.22 -15.03 -17.07
C ARG A 159 17.95 -14.24 -17.41
N ASP A 160 18.09 -13.08 -18.03
CA ASP A 160 16.97 -12.21 -18.35
C ASP A 160 16.08 -12.85 -19.44
N ARG A 161 16.70 -13.57 -20.40
CA ARG A 161 16.00 -14.41 -21.37
C ARG A 161 15.16 -15.49 -20.69
N ALA A 162 15.75 -16.23 -19.74
CA ALA A 162 15.05 -17.27 -18.98
C ALA A 162 13.92 -16.67 -18.14
N LEU A 163 14.12 -15.50 -17.53
CA LEU A 163 13.08 -14.83 -16.73
C LEU A 163 11.85 -14.48 -17.58
N ILE A 164 12.04 -13.91 -18.78
CA ILE A 164 10.94 -13.60 -19.71
C ILE A 164 10.17 -14.87 -20.06
N LEU A 165 10.86 -15.91 -20.52
CA LEU A 165 10.23 -17.15 -20.97
C LEU A 165 9.50 -17.85 -19.80
N LEU A 166 10.12 -17.91 -18.62
CA LEU A 166 9.51 -18.51 -17.44
C LEU A 166 8.24 -17.77 -17.02
N THR A 167 8.24 -16.42 -17.01
CA THR A 167 7.04 -15.64 -16.68
C THR A 167 5.91 -15.86 -17.69
N TYR A 168 6.24 -16.01 -18.97
CA TYR A 168 5.27 -16.22 -20.04
C TYR A 168 4.63 -17.62 -19.94
N GLU A 169 5.45 -18.67 -19.82
CA GLU A 169 4.99 -20.06 -19.80
C GLU A 169 4.21 -20.40 -18.53
N THR A 170 4.63 -19.88 -17.37
CA THR A 170 4.01 -20.25 -16.09
C THR A 170 2.92 -19.30 -15.63
N GLY A 171 2.91 -18.06 -16.13
CA GLY A 171 2.10 -16.98 -15.57
C GLY A 171 2.43 -16.65 -14.10
N GLY A 172 3.56 -17.15 -13.58
CA GLY A 172 3.96 -16.98 -12.17
C GLY A 172 4.20 -15.52 -11.82
N ARG A 173 3.79 -15.10 -10.63
CA ARG A 173 4.06 -13.72 -10.18
C ARG A 173 5.56 -13.58 -9.91
N ILE A 174 6.10 -12.39 -10.18
CA ILE A 174 7.54 -12.13 -9.98
C ILE A 174 8.01 -12.48 -8.56
N GLY A 175 7.19 -12.23 -7.52
CA GLY A 175 7.54 -12.60 -6.14
C GLY A 175 7.60 -14.10 -5.90
N GLU A 176 6.78 -14.88 -6.60
CA GLU A 176 6.79 -16.35 -6.54
C GLU A 176 8.05 -16.88 -7.25
N LEU A 177 8.36 -16.34 -8.43
CA LEU A 177 9.54 -16.73 -9.22
C LEU A 177 10.86 -16.40 -8.52
N LEU A 178 10.94 -15.27 -7.83
CA LEU A 178 12.13 -14.88 -7.06
C LEU A 178 12.42 -15.80 -5.87
N SER A 179 11.43 -16.58 -5.42
CA SER A 179 11.57 -17.51 -4.30
C SER A 179 11.88 -18.95 -4.71
N LEU A 180 12.04 -19.21 -6.01
CA LEU A 180 12.39 -20.54 -6.51
C LEU A 180 13.79 -20.96 -6.05
N THR A 181 13.89 -22.19 -5.55
CA THR A 181 15.15 -22.85 -5.19
C THR A 181 15.41 -24.00 -6.16
N LEU A 182 16.68 -24.33 -6.37
CA LEU A 182 17.11 -25.51 -7.14
C LEU A 182 16.77 -26.82 -6.41
#